data_AF-A0A8T4WA34-F1
#
_entry.id   AF-A0A8T4WA34-F1
#
_cell.length_a   1.000
_cell.length_b   1.000
_cell.length_c   1.000
_cell.angle_alpha   90.00
_cell.angle_beta   90.00
_cell.angle_gamma   90.00
#
_symmetry.space_group_name_H-M   'P 1'
#
loop_
_entity.id
_entity.type
_entity.pdbx_description
1 polymer ?
#
loop_
_entity_poly.entity_id
_entity_poly.type
_entity_poly.pdbx_seq_one_letter_code
_entity_poly.pdbx_strand_id
1 'polypeptide(L)' 'MSKRTEYQNVTEVSGPLMVVEGISDVAYDEIAKVKLPSGEERLGQVLEAGTDRAVLQVFAGTRGLDTDETSVQF' A
#
# COMPACT_ATOMS: atom_id res chain seq x y z
N MET A 1 -1.38 5.28 -21.92
CA MET A 1 -1.44 4.12 -21.01
C MET A 1 -1.04 4.63 -19.64
N SER A 2 -1.95 4.65 -18.66
CA SER A 2 -1.58 5.09 -17.31
C SER A 2 -0.61 4.06 -16.74
N LYS A 3 0.62 4.45 -16.48
CA LYS A 3 1.64 3.57 -15.91
C LYS A 3 1.27 3.42 -14.43
N ARG A 4 0.61 2.32 -14.07
CA ARG A 4 0.38 1.99 -12.66
C ARG A 4 1.71 1.57 -12.06
N THR A 5 2.24 2.37 -11.15
CA THR A 5 3.51 2.11 -10.48
C THR A 5 3.26 1.16 -9.32
N GLU A 6 4.02 0.07 -9.27
CA GLU A 6 4.03 -0.88 -8.17
C GLU A 6 5.20 -0.54 -7.25
N TYR A 7 4.92 -0.48 -5.95
CA TYR A 7 5.89 -0.17 -4.90
C TYR A 7 5.97 -1.34 -3.92
N GLN A 8 7.19 -1.75 -3.56
CA GLN A 8 7.46 -2.86 -2.62
C GLN A 8 8.09 -2.39 -1.30
N ASN A 9 8.21 -1.08 -1.12
CA ASN A 9 8.92 -0.51 0.02
C ASN A 9 7.95 -0.27 1.19
N VAL A 10 7.34 -1.36 1.69
CA VAL A 10 6.45 -1.31 2.85
C VAL A 10 7.31 -1.26 4.11
N THR A 11 7.24 -0.16 4.87
CA THR A 11 8.15 0.06 6.01
C THR A 11 7.52 -0.25 7.36
N GLU A 12 6.19 -0.25 7.46
CA GLU A 12 5.48 -0.53 8.70
C GLU A 12 4.08 -1.12 8.44
N VAL A 13 3.69 -2.07 9.29
CA VAL A 13 2.33 -2.59 9.38
C VAL A 13 1.89 -2.56 10.85
N SER A 14 0.83 -1.81 11.16
CA SER A 14 0.33 -1.64 12.52
C SER A 14 -1.19 -1.58 12.56
N GLY A 15 -1.81 -2.56 13.24
CA GLY A 15 -3.26 -2.70 13.24
C GLY A 15 -3.79 -2.83 11.80
N PRO A 16 -4.77 -2.01 11.36
CA PRO A 16 -5.26 -2.03 9.98
C PRO A 16 -4.42 -1.18 9.01
N LEU A 17 -3.35 -0.53 9.48
CA LEU A 17 -2.58 0.44 8.72
C LEU A 17 -1.31 -0.16 8.13
N MET A 18 -0.91 0.36 6.97
CA MET A 18 0.31 0.03 6.25
C MET A 18 0.99 1.32 5.78
N VAL A 19 2.30 1.41 5.94
CA VAL A 19 3.11 2.55 5.51
C VAL A 19 3.99 2.14 4.33
N VAL A 20 4.04 2.97 3.30
CA VAL A 20 4.87 2.75 2.11
C VAL A 20 5.69 4.00 1.81
N GLU A 21 6.97 3.81 1.53
CA GLU A 21 7.93 4.87 1.22
C GLU A 21 8.45 4.79 -0.23
N GLY A 22 9.10 5.86 -0.70
CA GLY A 22 9.60 5.94 -2.07
C GLY A 22 8.48 6.04 -3.11
N ILE A 23 7.31 6.51 -2.70
CA ILE A 23 6.15 6.69 -3.57
C ILE A 23 6.17 8.04 -4.29
N SER A 24 5.47 8.10 -5.41
CA SER A 24 5.22 9.34 -6.15
C SER A 24 3.83 9.31 -6.75
N ASP A 25 3.23 10.49 -6.96
CA ASP A 25 1.93 10.67 -7.61
C ASP A 25 0.76 9.94 -6.92
N VAL A 26 0.76 9.88 -5.59
CA VAL A 26 -0.34 9.28 -4.79
C VAL A 26 -1.23 10.37 -4.22
N ALA A 27 -2.55 10.16 -4.26
CA ALA A 27 -3.54 11.09 -3.74
C ALA A 27 -4.23 10.58 -2.46
N TYR A 28 -4.64 11.50 -1.60
CA TYR A 28 -5.57 11.21 -0.51
C TYR A 28 -6.89 10.64 -1.06
N ASP A 29 -7.50 9.70 -0.33
CA ASP A 29 -8.70 8.93 -0.74
C ASP A 29 -8.55 8.04 -1.97
N GLU A 30 -7.34 7.91 -2.53
CA GLU A 30 -7.07 6.96 -3.62
C GLU A 30 -7.20 5.51 -3.13
N ILE A 31 -7.77 4.65 -3.99
CA ILE A 31 -7.89 3.23 -3.72
C ILE A 31 -6.68 2.51 -4.30
N ALA A 32 -5.92 1.87 -3.41
CA ALA A 32 -4.78 1.07 -3.78
C ALA A 32 -5.10 -0.42 -3.74
N LYS A 33 -4.40 -1.19 -4.57
CA LYS A 33 -4.33 -2.65 -4.50
C LYS A 33 -3.10 -3.08 -3.73
N VAL A 34 -3.29 -3.91 -2.72
CA VAL A 34 -2.23 -4.51 -1.90
C VAL A 34 -2.12 -5.98 -2.26
N LYS A 35 -0.97 -6.42 -2.75
CA LYS A 35 -0.71 -7.81 -3.12
C LYS A 35 0.14 -8.46 -2.07
N LEU A 36 -0.37 -9.54 -1.49
CA LEU A 36 0.30 -10.33 -0.46
C LEU A 36 1.29 -11.32 -1.09
N PRO A 37 2.23 -11.87 -0.30
CA PRO A 37 3.14 -12.93 -0.75
C PRO A 37 2.41 -14.20 -1.21
N SER A 38 1.24 -14.47 -0.62
CA SER A 38 0.35 -15.57 -1.03
C SER A 38 -0.24 -15.41 -2.43
N GLY A 39 -0.13 -14.21 -3.02
CA GLY A 39 -0.80 -13.81 -4.26
C GLY A 39 -2.21 -13.26 -4.06
N GLU A 40 -2.73 -13.22 -2.83
CA GLU A 40 -4.01 -12.57 -2.50
C GLU A 40 -3.93 -11.07 -2.77
N GLU A 41 -4.93 -10.50 -3.44
CA GLU A 41 -5.09 -9.04 -3.59
C GLU A 41 -6.13 -8.52 -2.58
N ARG A 42 -5.76 -7.45 -1.87
CA ARG A 42 -6.65 -6.69 -0.99
C ARG A 42 -6.76 -5.26 -1.48
N LEU A 43 -7.84 -4.60 -1.08
CA LEU A 43 -8.01 -3.17 -1.30
C LEU A 43 -7.58 -2.41 -0.05
N GLY A 44 -6.96 -1.25 -0.28
CA GLY A 44 -6.72 -0.24 0.74
C GLY A 44 -7.09 1.15 0.27
N GLN A 45 -7.19 2.07 1.21
CA GLN A 45 -7.46 3.48 0.96
C GLN A 45 -6.31 4.32 1.52
N VAL A 46 -5.85 5.29 0.74
CA VAL A 46 -4.85 6.26 1.17
C VAL A 46 -5.47 7.23 2.17
N LEU A 47 -4.97 7.23 3.40
CA LEU A 47 -5.37 8.15 4.46
C LEU A 47 -4.42 9.34 4.60
N GLU A 48 -3.18 9.20 4.14
CA GLU A 48 -2.19 10.26 4.11
C GLU A 48 -1.31 10.10 2.87
N ALA A 49 -1.09 11.20 2.16
CA ALA A 49 -0.19 11.27 1.00
C ALA A 49 0.81 12.42 1.22
N GLY A 50 2.07 12.06 1.43
CA GLY A 50 3.22 12.96 1.52
C GLY A 50 4.03 13.01 0.24
N THR A 51 5.20 13.65 0.29
CA THR A 51 6.09 13.76 -0.87
C THR A 51 6.72 12.43 -1.29
N ASP A 52 7.01 11.55 -0.33
CA ASP A 52 7.70 10.27 -0.53
C ASP A 52 7.09 9.11 0.28
N ARG A 53 5.99 9.36 1.00
CA ARG A 53 5.36 8.41 1.91
C ARG A 53 3.84 8.44 1.76
N ALA A 54 3.21 7.27 1.84
CA ALA A 54 1.77 7.14 2.02
C ALA A 54 1.43 6.24 3.22
N VAL A 55 0.30 6.54 3.85
CA VAL A 55 -0.33 5.69 4.86
C VAL A 55 -1.64 5.15 4.29
N LEU A 56 -1.80 3.83 4.33
CA LEU A 56 -2.97 3.13 3.81
C LEU A 56 -3.70 2.40 4.93
N GLN A 57 -5.03 2.42 4.89
CA GLN A 57 -5.86 1.47 5.62
C GLN A 57 -6.21 0.28 4.73
N VAL A 58 -5.97 -0.94 5.19
CA VAL A 58 -6.26 -2.19 4.45
C VAL A 58 -7.60 -2.78 4.89
N PHE A 59 -8.56 -2.91 3.97
CA PHE A 59 -9.95 -3.25 4.33
C PHE A 59 -10.14 -4.69 4.83
N ALA A 60 -9.45 -5.67 4.25
CA ALA A 60 -9.48 -7.07 4.69
C ALA A 60 -8.50 -7.36 5.85
N GLY A 61 -7.98 -6.31 6.48
CA GLY A 61 -6.97 -6.39 7.51
C GLY A 61 -5.57 -6.70 6.97
N THR A 62 -4.62 -6.79 7.90
CA THR A 62 -3.17 -6.81 7.62
C THR A 62 -2.53 -8.17 7.88
N ARG A 63 -3.32 -9.18 8.23
CA ARG A 63 -2.80 -10.54 8.46
C ARG A 63 -2.20 -11.10 7.17
N GLY A 64 -0.95 -11.55 7.26
CA GLY A 64 -0.21 -12.11 6.13
C GLY A 64 0.44 -11.06 5.22
N LEU A 65 0.37 -9.77 5.58
CA LEU A 65 1.29 -8.78 5.02
C LEU A 65 2.69 -9.05 5.55
N ASP A 66 3.65 -8.97 4.65
CA ASP A 66 5.08 -9.02 4.92
C ASP A 66 5.73 -7.75 4.35
N THR A 67 6.59 -7.08 5.11
CA THR A 67 7.17 -5.80 4.68
C THR A 67 8.10 -5.92 3.48
N ASP A 68 8.70 -7.09 3.27
CA ASP A 68 9.68 -7.33 2.20
C ASP A 68 9.02 -7.87 0.93
N GLU A 69 7.91 -8.62 1.08
CA GLU A 69 7.27 -9.33 -0.02
C GLU A 69 5.90 -8.75 -0.44
N THR A 70 5.32 -7.82 0.35
CA THR A 70 4.07 -7.14 -0.03
C THR A 70 4.35 -6.03 -1.02
N SER A 71 3.51 -5.93 -2.05
CA SER A 71 3.51 -4.79 -2.97
C SER A 71 2.20 -4.01 -2.94
N VAL A 72 2.29 -2.73 -3.27
CA VAL A 72 1.13 -1.85 -3.44
C VAL A 72 1.14 -1.23 -4.84
N GLN A 73 -0.04 -1.13 -5.42
CA GLN A 73 -0.30 -0.39 -6.65
C GLN A 73 -1.35 0.67 -6.34
N PHE A 74 -0.99 1.93 -6.52
CA PHE A 74 -1.90 3.06 -6.47
C PHE A 74 -2.61 3.20 -7.83
#